data_AF-A0AAV0R035-F1
#
_entry.id   AF-A0AAV0R035-F1
#
_cell.length_a   1.000
_cell.length_b   1.000
_cell.length_c   1.000
_cell.angle_alpha   90.00
_cell.angle_beta   90.00
_cell.angle_gamma   90.00
#
_symmetry.space_group_name_H-M   'P 1'
#
loop_
_entity.id
_entity.type
_entity.pdbx_description
1 polymer ?
#
loop_
_entity_poly.entity_id
_entity_poly.type
_entity_poly.pdbx_seq_one_letter_code
_entity_poly.pdbx_strand_id
1 'polypeptide(L)' 'MAMENPLPNDEGKVHLWQGDEDKKVPVDLQRFIAKKLPWIQYHELPGAGHALHYVPGMIEGVLRALLVGEEGK' A
#
# COMPACT_ATOMS: atom_id res chain seq x y z
N MET A 1 -2.19 21.67 -4.83
CA MET A 1 -2.78 21.62 -3.48
C MET A 1 -2.26 20.36 -2.79
N ALA A 2 -1.90 20.44 -1.51
CA ALA A 2 -1.65 19.23 -0.71
C ALA A 2 -3.01 18.57 -0.42
N MET A 3 -3.11 17.25 -0.53
CA MET A 3 -4.31 16.51 -0.20
C MET A 3 -4.20 16.06 1.26
N GLU A 4 -5.12 16.53 2.09
CA GLU A 4 -5.22 16.13 3.49
C GLU A 4 -5.87 14.75 3.61
N ASN A 5 -5.74 14.11 4.77
CA ASN A 5 -6.43 12.85 5.05
C ASN A 5 -7.93 13.09 4.94
N PRO A 6 -8.65 12.43 4.01
CA PRO A 6 -10.08 12.65 3.83
C PRO A 6 -10.94 11.93 4.87
N LEU A 7 -10.34 11.08 5.72
CA LEU A 7 -11.06 10.25 6.68
C LEU A 7 -11.30 11.03 7.99
N PRO A 8 -12.54 11.00 8.52
CA PRO A 8 -12.87 11.72 9.75
C PRO A 8 -12.09 11.17 10.94
N ASN A 9 -11.70 12.07 11.85
CA ASN A 9 -11.06 11.76 13.14
C ASN A 9 -9.78 10.90 13.07
N ASP A 10 -9.13 10.78 11.90
CA ASP A 10 -8.01 9.86 11.67
C ASP A 10 -8.33 8.39 12.06
N GLU A 11 -9.61 8.02 12.15
CA GLU A 11 -10.06 6.70 12.61
C GLU A 11 -9.85 5.62 11.55
N GLY A 12 -9.78 6.01 10.28
CA GLY A 12 -9.53 5.10 9.16
C GLY A 12 -8.10 5.19 8.66
N LYS A 13 -7.59 4.06 8.16
CA LYS A 13 -6.26 3.97 7.55
C LYS A 13 -6.40 3.67 6.06
N VAL A 14 -5.66 4.39 5.24
CA VAL A 14 -5.51 4.07 3.81
C VAL A 14 -4.20 3.33 3.63
N HIS A 15 -4.26 2.13 3.07
CA HIS A 15 -3.09 1.31 2.76
C HIS A 15 -2.91 1.19 1.25
N LEU A 16 -1.67 1.23 0.79
CA LEU A 16 -1.30 1.12 -0.62
C LEU A 16 -0.19 0.08 -0.78
N TRP A 17 -0.48 -1.00 -1.50
CA TRP A 17 0.50 -2.04 -1.84
C TRP A 17 1.01 -1.88 -3.27
N GLN A 18 2.32 -2.00 -3.48
CA GLN A 18 2.96 -1.90 -4.79
C GLN A 18 4.10 -2.91 -4.91
N GLY A 19 4.17 -3.62 -6.04
CA GLY A 19 5.33 -4.42 -6.40
C GLY A 19 6.40 -3.53 -7.02
N ASP A 20 7.66 -3.70 -6.63
CA ASP A 20 8.77 -2.89 -7.14
C ASP A 20 9.19 -3.25 -8.58
N GLU A 21 8.82 -4.44 -9.05
CA GLU A 21 9.00 -4.91 -10.43
C GLU A 21 7.73 -4.73 -11.30
N ASP A 22 6.79 -3.87 -10.87
CA ASP A 22 5.62 -3.56 -11.68
C ASP A 22 6.01 -2.86 -13.00
N LYS A 23 5.78 -3.56 -14.10
CA LYS A 23 6.09 -3.11 -15.47
C LYS A 23 5.03 -2.19 -16.08
N LYS A 24 3.90 -2.00 -15.40
CA LYS A 24 2.80 -1.13 -15.85
C LYS A 24 2.80 0.20 -15.09
N VAL A 25 3.00 0.15 -13.77
CA VAL A 25 3.02 1.33 -12.91
C VAL A 25 4.39 1.42 -12.24
N PRO A 26 5.22 2.44 -12.57
CA PRO A 26 6.52 2.60 -11.96
C PRO A 26 6.43 2.78 -10.44
N VAL A 27 7.24 2.02 -9.69
CA VAL A 27 7.28 2.07 -8.22
C VAL A 27 7.57 3.48 -7.68
N ASP A 28 8.39 4.26 -8.39
CA ASP A 28 8.75 5.62 -7.98
C ASP A 28 7.55 6.57 -7.89
N LEU A 29 6.48 6.32 -8.65
CA LEU A 29 5.25 7.09 -8.53
C LEU A 29 4.59 6.86 -7.16
N GLN A 30 4.55 5.61 -6.69
CA GLN A 30 3.95 5.30 -5.39
C GLN A 30 4.83 5.79 -4.24
N ARG A 31 6.15 5.66 -4.35
CA ARG A 31 7.11 6.25 -3.40
C ARG A 31 6.92 7.75 -3.28
N PHE A 32 6.73 8.45 -4.40
CA PHE A 32 6.44 9.88 -4.41
C PHE A 32 5.10 10.21 -3.75
N ILE A 33 4.04 9.46 -4.05
CA ILE A 33 2.71 9.62 -3.44
C ILE A 33 2.79 9.43 -1.92
N ALA A 34 3.41 8.34 -1.45
CA ALA A 34 3.58 8.05 -0.03
C ALA A 34 4.36 9.16 0.70
N LYS A 35 5.41 9.71 0.07
CA LYS A 35 6.16 10.85 0.60
C LYS A 35 5.32 12.14 0.67
N LYS A 36 4.40 12.34 -0.27
CA LYS A 36 3.52 13.52 -0.32
C LYS A 36 2.30 13.41 0.59
N LEU A 37 1.80 12.20 0.81
CA LEU A 37 0.60 11.89 1.56
C LEU A 37 0.96 10.94 2.72
N PRO A 38 1.54 11.47 3.82
CA PRO A 38 2.05 10.64 4.92
C PRO A 38 0.97 9.86 5.69
N TRP A 39 -0.31 10.19 5.46
CA TRP A 39 -1.45 9.45 5.99
C TRP A 39 -1.73 8.13 5.23
N ILE A 40 -1.09 7.90 4.08
CA ILE A 40 -1.12 6.61 3.38
C ILE A 40 -0.05 5.69 3.98
N GLN A 41 -0.46 4.51 4.42
CA GLN A 41 0.42 3.42 4.81
C GLN A 41 0.91 2.70 3.54
N TYR A 42 2.16 2.94 3.15
CA TYR A 42 2.73 2.37 1.93
C TYR A 42 3.46 1.05 2.21
N HIS A 43 3.16 0.05 1.38
CA HIS A 43 3.70 -1.31 1.46
C HIS A 43 4.33 -1.66 0.11
N GLU A 44 5.65 -1.74 0.05
CA GLU A 44 6.38 -2.14 -1.16
C GLU A 44 6.77 -3.61 -1.07
N LEU A 45 6.53 -4.38 -2.14
CA LEU A 45 6.86 -5.80 -2.22
C LEU A 45 8.03 -6.03 -3.18
N PRO A 46 9.21 -6.42 -2.67
CA PRO A 46 10.36 -6.74 -3.50
C PRO A 46 10.13 -7.94 -4.42
N GLY A 47 10.55 -7.81 -5.68
CA GLY A 47 10.45 -8.85 -6.71
C GLY A 47 9.02 -9.07 -7.23
N ALA A 48 8.04 -8.30 -6.77
CA ALA A 48 6.65 -8.48 -7.16
C ALA A 48 6.28 -7.53 -8.30
N GLY A 49 5.49 -8.02 -9.26
CA GLY A 49 4.97 -7.23 -10.37
C GLY A 49 3.57 -6.68 -10.11
N HIS A 50 2.92 -6.20 -11.17
CA HIS A 50 1.58 -5.60 -11.13
C HIS A 50 0.51 -6.50 -10.49
N ALA A 51 0.59 -7.81 -10.75
CA ALA A 51 -0.45 -8.76 -10.38
C ALA A 51 -0.23 -9.33 -8.96
N LEU A 52 -0.08 -8.44 -7.98
CA LEU A 52 0.22 -8.75 -6.58
C LEU A 52 -0.77 -9.75 -5.97
N HIS A 53 -2.04 -9.71 -6.39
CA HIS A 53 -3.08 -10.62 -5.89
C HIS A 53 -2.84 -12.10 -6.20
N TYR A 54 -1.92 -12.44 -7.12
CA TYR A 54 -1.49 -13.82 -7.35
C TYR A 54 -0.31 -14.25 -6.49
N VAL A 55 0.34 -13.34 -5.77
CA VAL A 55 1.44 -13.70 -4.86
C VAL A 55 0.87 -14.52 -3.70
N PRO A 56 1.41 -15.73 -3.43
CA PRO A 56 0.93 -16.56 -2.33
C PRO A 56 0.92 -15.81 -1.00
N GLY A 57 -0.18 -15.89 -0.27
CA GLY A 57 -0.34 -15.20 1.01
C GLY A 57 -0.66 -13.71 0.94
N MET A 58 -0.60 -13.07 -0.24
CA MET A 58 -0.83 -11.63 -0.36
C MET A 58 -2.21 -11.20 0.13
N ILE A 59 -3.27 -11.90 -0.30
CA ILE A 59 -4.64 -11.57 0.11
C ILE A 59 -4.83 -11.76 1.61
N GLU A 60 -4.27 -12.82 2.19
CA GLU A 60 -4.30 -13.03 3.63
C GLU A 60 -3.57 -11.90 4.37
N GLY A 61 -2.38 -11.52 3.92
CA GLY A 61 -1.60 -10.42 4.49
C GLY A 61 -2.35 -9.09 4.45
N VAL A 62 -2.99 -8.76 3.32
CA VAL A 62 -3.84 -7.56 3.19
C VAL A 62 -5.01 -7.61 4.17
N LEU A 63 -5.71 -8.74 4.28
CA LEU A 63 -6.85 -8.87 5.20
C LEU A 63 -6.41 -8.77 6.66
N ARG A 64 -5.26 -9.34 7.02
CA ARG A 64 -4.69 -9.22 8.38
C ARG A 64 -4.32 -7.77 8.70
N ALA A 65 -3.69 -7.06 7.78
CA ALA A 65 -3.35 -5.66 7.97
C ALA A 65 -4.61 -4.79 8.16
N LEU A 66 -5.66 -5.03 7.38
CA LEU A 66 -6.89 -4.24 7.43
C LEU A 66 -7.81 -4.58 8.61
N LEU A 67 -7.91 -5.86 8.99
CA LEU A 67 -8.91 -6.32 9.99
C LEU A 67 -8.32 -6.55 11.38
N VAL A 68 -7.02 -6.87 11.46
CA VAL A 68 -6.34 -7.22 12.72
C VAL A 68 -5.26 -6.19 13.06
N GLY A 69 -4.75 -5.44 12.08
CA GLY A 69 -3.64 -4.50 12.27
C GLY A 69 -2.27 -5.18 12.30
N GLU A 70 -2.17 -6.44 11.86
CA GLU A 70 -0.92 -7.17 11.71
C GLU A 70 -0.35 -6.91 10.30
N GLU A 71 0.86 -6.37 10.20
CA GLU A 71 1.54 -6.29 8.90
C GLU A 71 2.01 -7.69 8.48
N GLY A 72 1.67 -8.10 7.26
CA GLY A 72 2.10 -9.39 6.70
C GLY A 72 3.63 -9.48 6.72
N LYS A 73 4.16 -10.53 7.36
CA LYS A 73 5.60 -10.82 7.38
C LYS A 73 6.15 -11.16 6.00
#